data_AF-X0YX20-F1
#
_entry.id   AF-X0YX20-F1
#
_cell.length_a   1.000
_cell.length_b   1.000
_cell.length_c   1.000
_cell.angle_alpha   90.00
_cell.angle_beta   90.00
_cell.angle_gamma   90.00
#
_symmetry.space_group_name_H-M   'P 1'
#
loop_
_entity.id
_entity.type
_entity.pdbx_description
1 polymer ?
#
loop_
_entity_poly.entity_id
_entity_poly.type
_entity_poly.pdbx_seq_one_letter_code
_entity_poly.pdbx_strand_id
1 'polypeptide(L)'
;GTRIYVAKGGAERIHLADNVADAVVAVGTAPPREEALRVLRPDGKALLGGAAITKPWPDGVDDWSHHYHGPDNNSQTKDRLARAPYLTQFIAEPRYAPAPQAAVASGGRLFMAFGNVAWHEREEPWMNTLVGVNGFNGTMLWRRPLRQGHMVDRCTMIATPQTLYLGGATSCQRLDAVTGKVTDEITVPRNLTDGPFWKWMALEDGVLYALVGRTEKQDADAKWRRRGHGWPWGGISQ
;
A
#
# COMPACT_ATOMS: atom_id res chain seq x y z
N GLY A 1 5.04 10.00 13.79
CA GLY A 1 4.92 11.36 13.22
C GLY A 1 5.60 12.34 14.14
N THR A 2 6.21 13.40 13.60
CA THR A 2 6.94 14.43 14.37
C THR A 2 6.29 15.82 14.28
N ARG A 3 5.15 15.95 13.60
CA ARG A 3 4.45 17.23 13.41
C ARG A 3 3.27 17.32 14.37
N ILE A 4 3.15 18.47 15.02
CA ILE A 4 2.03 18.82 15.89
C ILE A 4 1.33 20.02 15.23
N TYR A 5 0.03 19.93 15.06
CA TYR A 5 -0.82 21.02 14.58
C TYR A 5 -1.76 21.42 15.71
N VAL A 6 -1.90 22.72 15.94
CA VAL A 6 -2.80 23.26 16.97
C VAL A 6 -3.85 24.11 16.25
N ALA A 7 -5.12 23.86 16.57
CA ALA A 7 -6.25 24.62 16.07
C ALA A 7 -7.13 25.05 17.24
N LYS A 8 -7.74 26.23 17.13
CA LYS A 8 -8.74 26.73 18.08
C LYS A 8 -10.13 26.48 17.51
N GLY A 9 -11.01 25.86 18.29
CA GLY A 9 -12.38 25.54 17.89
C GLY A 9 -13.23 25.08 19.09
N GLY A 10 -14.53 24.92 18.87
CA GLY A 10 -15.42 24.31 19.86
C GLY A 10 -15.31 22.78 19.86
N ALA A 11 -15.65 22.14 20.98
CA ALA A 11 -15.61 20.68 21.10
C ALA A 11 -16.61 19.97 20.16
N GLU A 12 -17.64 20.68 19.70
CA GLU A 12 -18.69 20.14 18.82
C GLU A 12 -18.18 19.71 17.43
N ARG A 13 -17.02 20.24 16.99
CA ARG A 13 -16.46 19.92 15.67
C ARG A 13 -14.94 19.90 15.69
N ILE A 14 -14.40 18.74 15.34
CA ILE A 14 -12.99 18.51 15.08
C ILE A 14 -12.74 18.93 13.63
N HIS A 15 -11.84 19.90 13.42
CA HIS A 15 -11.51 20.45 12.12
C HIS A 15 -10.64 19.51 11.26
N LEU A 16 -11.05 18.26 11.16
CA LEU A 16 -10.48 17.21 10.31
C LEU A 16 -11.56 16.69 9.36
N ALA A 17 -11.11 16.22 8.20
CA ALA A 17 -11.95 15.50 7.25
C ALA A 17 -12.43 14.17 7.85
N ASP A 18 -13.37 13.54 7.16
CA ASP A 18 -13.88 12.22 7.55
C ASP A 18 -12.79 11.16 7.38
N ASN A 19 -12.80 10.15 8.24
CA ASN A 19 -11.93 8.96 8.12
C ASN A 19 -10.41 9.19 8.19
N VAL A 20 -9.92 10.33 8.71
CA VAL A 20 -8.47 10.62 8.70
C VAL A 20 -7.74 10.31 10.01
N ALA A 21 -8.42 10.39 11.16
CA ALA A 21 -7.76 10.26 12.46
C ALA A 21 -7.59 8.80 12.88
N ASP A 22 -6.37 8.40 13.24
CA ASP A 22 -6.12 7.08 13.85
C ASP A 22 -6.68 6.99 15.28
N ALA A 23 -6.66 8.11 16.00
CA ALA A 23 -7.24 8.21 17.33
C ALA A 23 -7.80 9.62 17.61
N VAL A 24 -8.81 9.68 18.48
CA VAL A 24 -9.33 10.93 19.07
C VAL A 24 -9.20 10.80 20.58
N VAL A 25 -8.48 11.73 21.22
CA VAL A 25 -8.32 11.72 22.68
C VAL A 25 -8.82 13.05 23.22
N ALA A 26 -9.83 13.00 24.09
CA ALA A 26 -10.38 14.18 24.74
C ALA A 26 -9.95 14.24 26.20
N VAL A 27 -9.23 15.31 26.55
CA VAL A 27 -8.87 15.64 27.93
C VAL A 27 -9.77 16.81 28.36
N GLY A 28 -10.78 16.53 29.18
CA GLY A 28 -11.82 17.49 29.56
C GLY A 28 -13.11 17.31 28.77
N THR A 29 -13.64 18.39 28.18
CA THR A 29 -14.88 18.35 27.39
C THR A 29 -14.69 17.49 26.14
N ALA A 30 -15.45 16.39 26.05
CA ALA A 30 -15.41 15.49 24.91
C ALA A 30 -16.28 16.02 23.75
N PRO A 31 -15.86 15.79 22.49
CA PRO A 31 -16.75 15.98 21.35
C PRO A 31 -17.95 15.02 21.41
N PRO A 32 -19.03 15.31 20.67
CA PRO A 32 -20.09 14.34 20.43
C PRO A 32 -19.51 13.03 19.88
N ARG A 33 -20.09 11.90 20.30
CA ARG A 33 -19.68 10.57 19.82
C ARG A 33 -19.68 10.47 18.29
N GLU A 34 -20.70 11.04 17.65
CA GLU A 34 -20.85 11.04 16.19
C GLU A 34 -19.71 11.82 15.52
N GLU A 35 -19.29 12.93 16.09
CA GLU A 35 -18.18 13.73 15.57
C GLU A 35 -16.84 12.98 15.70
N ALA A 36 -16.60 12.34 16.85
CA ALA A 36 -15.44 11.48 17.01
C ALA A 36 -15.43 10.33 15.98
N LEU A 37 -16.58 9.67 15.79
CA LEU A 37 -16.73 8.61 14.78
C LEU A 37 -16.60 9.14 13.35
N ARG A 38 -16.99 10.38 13.05
CA ARG A 38 -16.84 10.99 11.72
C ARG A 38 -15.37 11.09 11.33
N VAL A 39 -14.56 11.71 12.18
CA VAL A 39 -13.14 11.96 11.88
C VAL A 39 -12.25 10.74 12.00
N LEU A 40 -12.60 9.78 12.86
CA LEU A 40 -11.84 8.53 12.99
C LEU A 40 -11.84 7.79 11.66
N ARG A 41 -10.71 7.22 11.26
CA ARG A 41 -10.67 6.18 10.23
C ARG A 41 -11.36 4.90 10.74
N PRO A 42 -11.80 3.98 9.86
CA PRO A 42 -12.24 2.65 10.27
C PRO A 42 -11.22 1.96 11.19
N ASP A 43 -11.71 1.30 12.24
CA ASP A 43 -10.95 0.73 13.37
C ASP A 43 -10.14 1.73 14.22
N GLY A 44 -10.24 3.03 13.92
CA GLY A 44 -9.68 4.08 14.76
C GLY A 44 -10.37 4.14 16.13
N LYS A 45 -9.66 4.63 17.14
CA LYS A 45 -10.12 4.62 18.53
C LYS A 45 -10.32 6.02 19.11
N ALA A 46 -11.47 6.26 19.72
CA ALA A 46 -11.71 7.43 20.55
C ALA A 46 -11.60 7.08 22.03
N LEU A 47 -10.88 7.91 22.79
CA LEU A 47 -10.83 7.91 24.24
C LEU A 47 -11.51 9.19 24.74
N LEU A 48 -12.78 9.07 25.14
CA LEU A 48 -13.64 10.19 25.51
C LEU A 48 -14.01 10.07 26.98
N GLY A 49 -13.36 10.83 27.86
CA GLY A 49 -13.70 10.87 29.29
C GLY A 49 -13.63 9.50 30.00
N GLY A 50 -12.72 8.62 29.57
CA GLY A 50 -12.55 7.27 30.11
C GLY A 50 -13.26 6.15 29.34
N ALA A 51 -14.18 6.48 28.42
CA ALA A 51 -14.79 5.50 27.52
C ALA A 51 -13.93 5.30 26.26
N ALA A 52 -13.74 4.04 25.86
CA ALA A 52 -13.09 3.67 24.62
C ALA A 52 -14.14 3.28 23.57
N ILE A 53 -14.11 3.93 22.40
CA ILE A 53 -15.00 3.64 21.27
C ILE A 53 -14.12 3.31 20.06
N THR A 54 -14.50 2.30 19.30
CA THR A 54 -13.84 1.96 18.02
C THR A 54 -14.81 2.26 16.89
N LYS A 55 -14.33 2.92 15.84
CA LYS A 55 -15.15 3.14 14.64
C LYS A 55 -15.36 1.81 13.91
N PRO A 56 -16.61 1.41 13.61
CA PRO A 56 -16.86 0.18 12.89
C PRO A 56 -16.26 0.23 11.48
N TRP A 57 -15.91 -0.93 10.96
CA TRP A 57 -15.57 -1.09 9.56
C TRP A 57 -16.81 -0.82 8.68
N PRO A 58 -16.71 0.00 7.63
CA PRO A 58 -17.86 0.29 6.79
C PRO A 58 -18.16 -0.87 5.83
N ASP A 59 -19.45 -1.15 5.66
CA ASP A 59 -19.91 -2.18 4.72
C ASP A 59 -19.65 -1.77 3.26
N GLY A 60 -19.25 -2.73 2.44
CA GLY A 60 -19.07 -2.52 1.00
C GLY A 60 -17.74 -1.89 0.59
N VAL A 61 -16.76 -1.78 1.49
CA VAL A 61 -15.34 -1.64 1.10
C VAL A 61 -14.92 -2.92 0.40
N ASP A 62 -14.26 -2.77 -0.73
CA ASP A 62 -13.67 -3.89 -1.46
C ASP A 62 -12.14 -3.87 -1.36
N ASP A 63 -11.54 -5.04 -1.51
CA ASP A 63 -10.08 -5.19 -1.57
C ASP A 63 -9.62 -5.17 -3.04
N TRP A 64 -8.39 -4.72 -3.28
CA TRP A 64 -7.69 -4.85 -4.56
C TRP A 64 -6.46 -5.73 -4.35
N SER A 65 -6.73 -6.99 -4.03
CA SER A 65 -5.74 -7.95 -3.51
C SER A 65 -4.63 -8.30 -4.51
N HIS A 66 -4.92 -8.27 -5.81
CA HIS A 66 -3.99 -8.64 -6.89
C HIS A 66 -3.76 -7.47 -7.84
N HIS A 67 -2.80 -7.61 -8.76
CA HIS A 67 -2.46 -6.56 -9.74
C HIS A 67 -3.68 -6.08 -10.55
N TYR A 68 -4.52 -7.02 -10.97
CA TYR A 68 -5.75 -6.75 -11.69
C TYR A 68 -6.98 -7.06 -10.83
N HIS A 69 -7.00 -6.49 -9.61
CA HIS A 69 -8.05 -6.62 -8.58
C HIS A 69 -8.10 -7.98 -7.87
N GLY A 70 -8.52 -9.03 -8.57
CA GLY A 70 -8.70 -10.38 -8.04
C GLY A 70 -7.79 -11.43 -8.70
N PRO A 71 -7.84 -12.70 -8.23
CA PRO A 71 -7.08 -13.79 -8.83
C PRO A 71 -7.54 -14.14 -10.26
N ASP A 72 -8.74 -13.69 -10.66
CA ASP A 72 -9.32 -13.85 -12.00
C ASP A 72 -8.77 -12.85 -13.03
N ASN A 73 -7.92 -11.92 -12.60
CA ASN A 73 -7.42 -10.79 -13.39
C ASN A 73 -8.52 -9.90 -14.01
N ASN A 74 -9.71 -9.88 -13.44
CA ASN A 74 -10.78 -9.00 -13.88
C ASN A 74 -10.68 -7.67 -13.15
N SER A 75 -10.37 -6.59 -13.87
CA SER A 75 -10.11 -5.25 -13.29
C SER A 75 -11.40 -4.53 -12.86
N GLN A 76 -12.23 -5.18 -12.06
CA GLN A 76 -13.55 -4.71 -11.65
C GLN A 76 -13.73 -4.84 -10.14
N THR A 77 -13.81 -3.70 -9.46
CA THR A 77 -14.12 -3.65 -8.04
C THR A 77 -15.62 -3.82 -7.74
N LYS A 78 -15.90 -4.41 -6.58
CA LYS A 78 -17.22 -4.48 -5.94
C LYS A 78 -17.43 -3.35 -4.92
N ASP A 79 -16.52 -2.37 -4.86
CA ASP A 79 -16.58 -1.27 -3.89
C ASP A 79 -17.87 -0.45 -4.02
N ARG A 80 -18.50 -0.17 -2.88
CA ARG A 80 -19.76 0.58 -2.80
C ARG A 80 -19.63 1.98 -2.24
N LEU A 81 -18.46 2.37 -1.75
CA LEU A 81 -18.24 3.63 -1.05
C LEU A 81 -17.67 4.72 -1.95
N ALA A 82 -16.77 4.37 -2.88
CA ALA A 82 -16.22 5.30 -3.84
C ALA A 82 -17.33 5.70 -4.84
N ARG A 83 -17.92 6.89 -4.62
CA ARG A 83 -19.01 7.43 -5.43
C ARG A 83 -18.73 8.89 -5.78
N ALA A 84 -19.34 9.34 -6.88
CA ALA A 84 -19.27 10.73 -7.30
C ALA A 84 -19.68 11.67 -6.13
N PRO A 85 -19.02 12.83 -5.96
CA PRO A 85 -18.15 13.51 -6.93
C PRO A 85 -16.64 13.18 -6.85
N TYR A 86 -16.23 12.07 -6.22
CA TYR A 86 -14.83 11.63 -6.15
C TYR A 86 -13.84 12.71 -5.66
N LEU A 87 -14.13 13.26 -4.47
CA LEU A 87 -13.25 14.25 -3.85
C LEU A 87 -11.94 13.61 -3.36
N THR A 88 -10.86 14.39 -3.39
CA THR A 88 -9.58 14.02 -2.79
C THR A 88 -9.76 13.70 -1.32
N GLN A 89 -9.42 12.47 -0.92
CA GLN A 89 -9.49 12.02 0.48
C GLN A 89 -8.25 12.45 1.28
N PHE A 90 -7.06 12.27 0.69
CA PHE A 90 -5.79 12.69 1.28
C PHE A 90 -4.69 12.79 0.21
N ILE A 91 -3.57 13.43 0.57
CA ILE A 91 -2.34 13.45 -0.21
C ILE A 91 -1.20 13.11 0.76
N ALA A 92 -0.41 12.09 0.42
CA ALA A 92 0.64 11.55 1.29
C ALA A 92 1.99 11.44 0.55
N GLU A 93 3.02 11.01 1.28
CA GLU A 93 4.34 10.74 0.72
C GLU A 93 4.40 9.33 0.08
N PRO A 94 5.24 9.12 -0.94
CA PRO A 94 5.99 10.14 -1.68
C PRO A 94 5.11 11.06 -2.53
N ARG A 95 5.47 12.35 -2.62
CA ARG A 95 4.84 13.27 -3.60
C ARG A 95 5.31 13.02 -5.03
N TYR A 96 6.47 12.39 -5.19
CA TYR A 96 7.07 12.02 -6.46
C TYR A 96 7.70 10.65 -6.31
N ALA A 97 7.33 9.71 -7.19
CA ALA A 97 7.74 8.32 -7.09
C ALA A 97 8.43 7.85 -8.39
N PRO A 98 9.39 6.93 -8.28
CA PRO A 98 10.06 6.32 -9.42
C PRO A 98 9.11 5.39 -10.19
N ALA A 99 9.57 4.89 -11.33
CA ALA A 99 8.89 3.88 -12.14
C ALA A 99 9.66 2.54 -12.14
N PRO A 100 9.01 1.42 -12.49
CA PRO A 100 7.56 1.25 -12.49
C PRO A 100 6.93 1.31 -11.08
N GLN A 101 5.60 1.29 -11.00
CA GLN A 101 4.85 1.30 -9.75
C GLN A 101 3.72 0.28 -9.80
N ALA A 102 3.60 -0.53 -8.75
CA ALA A 102 2.49 -1.45 -8.59
C ALA A 102 1.91 -1.29 -7.19
N ALA A 103 0.59 -1.43 -7.08
CA ALA A 103 -0.10 -1.33 -5.82
C ALA A 103 -1.16 -2.42 -5.67
N VAL A 104 -1.30 -2.92 -4.44
CA VAL A 104 -2.39 -3.80 -4.02
C VAL A 104 -2.94 -3.30 -2.69
N ALA A 105 -4.21 -3.55 -2.42
CA ALA A 105 -4.87 -3.11 -1.20
C ALA A 105 -5.67 -4.24 -0.55
N SER A 106 -5.54 -4.38 0.77
CA SER A 106 -6.39 -5.27 1.55
C SER A 106 -6.45 -4.84 3.01
N GLY A 107 -7.61 -5.00 3.65
CA GLY A 107 -7.77 -4.74 5.08
C GLY A 107 -7.40 -3.31 5.50
N GLY A 108 -7.72 -2.34 4.64
CA GLY A 108 -7.47 -0.90 4.88
C GLY A 108 -6.02 -0.47 4.78
N ARG A 109 -5.19 -1.30 4.14
CA ARG A 109 -3.80 -0.98 3.85
C ARG A 109 -3.60 -0.99 2.35
N LEU A 110 -2.81 -0.04 1.88
CA LEU A 110 -2.30 0.02 0.53
C LEU A 110 -0.81 -0.34 0.58
N PHE A 111 -0.39 -1.28 -0.25
CA PHE A 111 0.99 -1.69 -0.40
C PHE A 111 1.47 -1.24 -1.76
N MET A 112 2.52 -0.39 -1.79
CA MET A 112 3.04 0.18 -3.02
C MET A 112 4.50 -0.21 -3.21
N ALA A 113 4.78 -0.84 -4.34
CA ALA A 113 6.12 -1.16 -4.79
C ALA A 113 6.61 -0.10 -5.78
N PHE A 114 7.82 0.39 -5.56
CA PHE A 114 8.48 1.43 -6.35
C PHE A 114 9.73 0.85 -7.00
N GLY A 115 9.80 0.97 -8.33
CA GLY A 115 10.80 0.34 -9.17
C GLY A 115 12.16 1.04 -9.21
N ASN A 116 12.96 0.61 -10.17
CA ASN A 116 14.39 0.91 -10.32
C ASN A 116 14.67 2.13 -11.22
N VAL A 117 13.67 2.96 -11.53
CA VAL A 117 13.83 4.04 -12.50
C VAL A 117 13.38 5.40 -11.95
N ALA A 118 14.32 6.33 -11.78
CA ALA A 118 14.06 7.72 -11.41
C ALA A 118 14.35 8.66 -12.58
N TRP A 119 13.34 9.44 -12.97
CA TRP A 119 13.47 10.47 -14.00
C TRP A 119 14.09 11.73 -13.43
N HIS A 120 13.72 12.09 -12.21
CA HIS A 120 14.21 13.28 -11.52
C HIS A 120 14.85 12.90 -10.18
N GLU A 121 15.79 13.72 -9.71
CA GLU A 121 16.53 13.48 -8.46
C GLU A 121 15.61 13.29 -7.24
N ARG A 122 14.46 13.98 -7.20
CA ARG A 122 13.45 13.88 -6.14
C ARG A 122 12.81 12.49 -6.00
N GLU A 123 12.91 11.64 -7.01
CA GLU A 123 12.38 10.26 -7.02
C GLU A 123 13.43 9.24 -6.55
N GLU A 124 14.73 9.56 -6.67
CA GLU A 124 15.84 8.66 -6.30
C GLU A 124 15.73 8.10 -4.88
N PRO A 125 15.30 8.86 -3.85
CA PRO A 125 15.16 8.33 -2.49
C PRO A 125 14.12 7.23 -2.34
N TRP A 126 13.24 7.02 -3.32
CA TRP A 126 12.14 6.04 -3.27
C TRP A 126 12.34 4.86 -4.21
N MET A 127 13.43 4.82 -4.98
CA MET A 127 13.78 3.70 -5.84
C MET A 127 13.87 2.38 -5.06
N ASN A 128 13.48 1.29 -5.71
CA ASN A 128 13.55 -0.07 -5.16
C ASN A 128 13.02 -0.13 -3.71
N THR A 129 11.81 0.39 -3.48
CA THR A 129 11.21 0.50 -2.15
C THR A 129 9.81 -0.12 -2.14
N LEU A 130 9.46 -0.82 -1.07
CA LEU A 130 8.10 -1.26 -0.78
C LEU A 130 7.61 -0.54 0.47
N VAL A 131 6.39 0.00 0.41
CA VAL A 131 5.73 0.65 1.55
C VAL A 131 4.40 0.02 1.85
N GLY A 132 4.06 -0.02 3.14
CA GLY A 132 2.69 -0.20 3.61
C GLY A 132 2.19 1.12 4.15
N VAL A 133 1.05 1.59 3.63
CA VAL A 133 0.40 2.82 4.08
C VAL A 133 -1.03 2.53 4.49
N ASN A 134 -1.56 3.36 5.39
CA ASN A 134 -2.96 3.32 5.77
C ASN A 134 -3.82 3.81 4.59
N GLY A 135 -4.77 2.98 4.16
CA GLY A 135 -5.62 3.25 2.99
C GLY A 135 -6.63 4.39 3.19
N PHE A 136 -6.89 4.82 4.44
CA PHE A 136 -7.86 5.88 4.73
C PHE A 136 -7.24 7.26 4.90
N ASN A 137 -5.96 7.34 5.30
CA ASN A 137 -5.32 8.61 5.64
C ASN A 137 -3.90 8.78 5.07
N GLY A 138 -3.37 7.77 4.37
CA GLY A 138 -2.05 7.81 3.75
C GLY A 138 -0.87 7.78 4.73
N THR A 139 -1.12 7.52 6.03
CA THR A 139 -0.04 7.38 7.02
C THR A 139 0.85 6.20 6.64
N MET A 140 2.15 6.47 6.45
CA MET A 140 3.13 5.41 6.24
C MET A 140 3.29 4.57 7.50
N LEU A 141 2.93 3.29 7.41
CA LEU A 141 2.99 2.33 8.52
C LEU A 141 4.39 1.73 8.62
N TRP A 142 4.94 1.37 7.47
CA TRP A 142 6.28 0.81 7.36
C TRP A 142 6.83 1.02 5.94
N ARG A 143 8.16 0.92 5.85
CA ARG A 143 8.91 1.05 4.61
C ARG A 143 10.08 0.07 4.65
N ARG A 144 10.34 -0.59 3.52
CA ARG A 144 11.49 -1.49 3.37
C ARG A 144 12.09 -1.40 1.97
N PRO A 145 13.39 -1.72 1.81
CA PRO A 145 13.96 -1.88 0.49
C PRO A 145 13.36 -3.11 -0.23
N LEU A 146 13.17 -2.98 -1.53
CA LEU A 146 13.07 -4.10 -2.46
C LEU A 146 14.48 -4.51 -2.89
N ARG A 147 14.67 -5.78 -3.19
CA ARG A 147 15.91 -6.25 -3.81
C ARG A 147 16.06 -5.55 -5.16
N GLN A 148 17.26 -5.05 -5.45
CA GLN A 148 17.58 -4.52 -6.77
C GLN A 148 17.24 -5.54 -7.87
N GLY A 149 16.66 -5.05 -8.96
CA GLY A 149 16.21 -5.90 -10.07
C GLY A 149 14.88 -6.62 -9.83
N HIS A 150 14.14 -6.28 -8.76
CA HIS A 150 12.76 -6.72 -8.59
C HIS A 150 11.87 -6.06 -9.66
N MET A 151 11.23 -6.86 -10.50
CA MET A 151 10.35 -6.38 -11.56
C MET A 151 8.97 -6.05 -10.98
N VAL A 152 8.77 -4.78 -10.64
CA VAL A 152 7.57 -4.29 -9.95
C VAL A 152 6.26 -4.52 -10.73
N ASP A 153 6.28 -4.46 -12.06
CA ASP A 153 5.06 -4.63 -12.88
C ASP A 153 4.60 -6.10 -13.04
N ARG A 154 5.31 -7.07 -12.45
CA ARG A 154 4.84 -8.47 -12.49
C ARG A 154 3.74 -8.69 -11.48
N CYS A 155 2.81 -9.59 -11.84
CA CYS A 155 1.78 -10.10 -10.95
C CYS A 155 2.35 -11.00 -9.83
N THR A 156 3.24 -10.48 -9.00
CA THR A 156 3.97 -11.21 -7.92
C THR A 156 3.78 -10.56 -6.55
N MET A 157 2.77 -9.69 -6.41
CA MET A 157 2.39 -9.09 -5.14
C MET A 157 0.90 -9.35 -4.90
N ILE A 158 0.57 -9.95 -3.76
CA ILE A 158 -0.80 -10.28 -3.36
C ILE A 158 -1.03 -9.84 -1.92
N ALA A 159 -2.05 -9.02 -1.69
CA ALA A 159 -2.43 -8.56 -0.36
C ALA A 159 -3.62 -9.35 0.20
N THR A 160 -3.48 -9.72 1.48
CA THR A 160 -4.56 -10.17 2.35
C THR A 160 -4.55 -9.31 3.61
N PRO A 161 -5.59 -9.36 4.47
CA PRO A 161 -5.63 -8.48 5.64
C PRO A 161 -4.47 -8.69 6.63
N GLN A 162 -3.89 -9.90 6.67
CA GLN A 162 -2.79 -10.27 7.57
C GLN A 162 -1.44 -10.44 6.86
N THR A 163 -1.43 -10.79 5.58
CA THR A 163 -0.20 -11.14 4.86
C THR A 163 -0.12 -10.47 3.50
N LEU A 164 1.04 -9.87 3.23
CA LEU A 164 1.44 -9.47 1.88
C LEU A 164 2.39 -10.56 1.35
N TYR A 165 1.99 -11.22 0.27
CA TYR A 165 2.85 -12.17 -0.46
C TYR A 165 3.65 -11.40 -1.51
N LEU A 166 4.95 -11.64 -1.55
CA LEU A 166 5.87 -10.98 -2.48
C LEU A 166 6.79 -12.01 -3.13
N GLY A 167 6.48 -12.41 -4.35
CA GLY A 167 7.33 -13.24 -5.20
C GLY A 167 8.62 -12.51 -5.58
N GLY A 168 9.74 -13.22 -5.49
CA GLY A 168 11.05 -12.67 -5.81
C GLY A 168 11.92 -13.64 -6.61
N ALA A 169 13.22 -13.38 -6.59
CA ALA A 169 14.16 -14.14 -7.40
C ALA A 169 14.37 -15.59 -6.92
N THR A 170 14.05 -15.89 -5.65
CA THR A 170 14.36 -17.19 -5.03
C THR A 170 13.21 -17.80 -4.23
N SER A 171 12.30 -16.97 -3.74
CA SER A 171 11.20 -17.35 -2.85
C SER A 171 10.04 -16.37 -3.00
N CYS A 172 8.86 -16.76 -2.52
CA CYS A 172 7.78 -15.83 -2.20
C CYS A 172 7.84 -15.53 -0.71
N GLN A 173 8.11 -14.27 -0.38
CA GLN A 173 8.12 -13.81 1.01
C GLN A 173 6.68 -13.63 1.51
N ARG A 174 6.40 -14.07 2.74
CA ARG A 174 5.19 -13.74 3.47
C ARG A 174 5.54 -12.62 4.44
N LEU A 175 4.99 -11.43 4.20
CA LEU A 175 5.21 -10.27 5.05
C LEU A 175 3.98 -10.07 5.93
N ASP A 176 4.19 -9.82 7.21
CA ASP A 176 3.14 -9.33 8.10
C ASP A 176 2.63 -7.96 7.58
N ALA A 177 1.33 -7.88 7.28
CA ALA A 177 0.72 -6.70 6.67
C ALA A 177 0.85 -5.43 7.53
N VAL A 178 0.91 -5.59 8.86
CA VAL A 178 0.95 -4.48 9.82
C VAL A 178 2.34 -3.89 9.96
N THR A 179 3.37 -4.72 9.92
CA THR A 179 4.75 -4.35 10.26
C THR A 179 5.71 -4.39 9.07
N GLY A 180 5.35 -5.04 7.97
CA GLY A 180 6.19 -5.24 6.80
C GLY A 180 7.37 -6.20 7.03
N LYS A 181 7.38 -6.91 8.16
CA LYS A 181 8.41 -7.90 8.49
C LYS A 181 8.12 -9.20 7.77
N VAL A 182 9.17 -9.84 7.24
CA VAL A 182 9.07 -11.20 6.72
C VAL A 182 8.80 -12.14 7.90
N THR A 183 7.70 -12.88 7.81
CA THR A 183 7.31 -13.89 8.81
C THR A 183 7.69 -15.29 8.36
N ASP A 184 7.71 -15.54 7.05
CA ASP A 184 7.98 -16.84 6.45
C ASP A 184 8.31 -16.70 4.96
N GLU A 185 8.82 -17.76 4.33
CA GLU A 185 9.13 -17.80 2.90
C GLU A 185 8.73 -19.13 2.26
N ILE A 186 8.12 -19.05 1.08
CA ILE A 186 7.75 -20.22 0.27
C ILE A 186 8.81 -20.41 -0.80
N THR A 187 9.38 -21.61 -0.88
CA THR A 187 10.36 -22.01 -1.90
C THR A 187 9.83 -23.19 -2.70
N VAL A 188 10.24 -23.30 -3.97
CA VAL A 188 9.89 -24.43 -4.82
C VAL A 188 11.03 -25.46 -4.81
N PRO A 189 10.74 -26.75 -4.54
CA PRO A 189 11.73 -27.81 -4.66
C PRO A 189 12.42 -27.83 -6.02
N ARG A 190 13.75 -27.98 -6.02
CA ARG A 190 14.57 -27.90 -7.25
C ARG A 190 14.19 -28.95 -8.32
N ASN A 191 13.57 -30.05 -7.92
CA ASN A 191 13.10 -31.09 -8.84
C ASN A 191 11.78 -30.75 -9.55
N LEU A 192 11.10 -29.67 -9.16
CA LEU A 192 9.81 -29.24 -9.73
C LEU A 192 9.90 -28.00 -10.62
N THR A 193 11.08 -27.39 -10.76
CA THR A 193 11.26 -26.16 -11.54
C THR A 193 12.69 -26.08 -12.09
N ASP A 194 12.86 -25.37 -13.21
CA ASP A 194 14.15 -25.14 -13.85
C ASP A 194 14.87 -23.87 -13.35
N GLY A 195 14.30 -23.20 -12.34
CA GLY A 195 14.94 -22.12 -11.61
C GLY A 195 14.03 -21.58 -10.49
N PRO A 196 14.55 -20.77 -9.56
CA PRO A 196 13.79 -20.38 -8.38
C PRO A 196 13.04 -19.04 -8.54
N PHE A 197 12.96 -18.51 -9.77
CA PHE A 197 12.49 -17.15 -10.04
C PHE A 197 10.98 -17.11 -10.22
N TRP A 198 10.30 -16.34 -9.37
CA TRP A 198 8.85 -16.17 -9.38
C TRP A 198 8.43 -15.17 -10.44
N LYS A 199 7.48 -15.56 -11.30
CA LYS A 199 7.09 -14.79 -12.50
C LYS A 199 5.65 -14.29 -12.43
N TRP A 200 4.77 -15.04 -11.79
CA TRP A 200 3.36 -14.75 -11.64
C TRP A 200 2.79 -15.50 -10.43
N MET A 201 1.81 -14.93 -9.76
CA MET A 201 1.13 -15.49 -8.59
C MET A 201 -0.37 -15.16 -8.62
N ALA A 202 -1.19 -16.09 -8.13
CA ALA A 202 -2.57 -15.84 -7.72
C ALA A 202 -2.91 -16.61 -6.45
N LEU A 203 -3.77 -16.05 -5.61
CA LEU A 203 -4.26 -16.67 -4.39
C LEU A 203 -5.79 -16.76 -4.48
N GLU A 204 -6.29 -17.98 -4.55
CA GLU A 204 -7.73 -18.27 -4.65
C GLU A 204 -8.08 -19.38 -3.65
N ASP A 205 -9.11 -19.16 -2.84
CA ASP A 205 -9.60 -20.11 -1.84
C ASP A 205 -8.51 -20.71 -0.94
N GLY A 206 -7.53 -19.89 -0.56
CA GLY A 206 -6.41 -20.28 0.29
C GLY A 206 -5.30 -21.07 -0.40
N VAL A 207 -5.39 -21.28 -1.73
CA VAL A 207 -4.38 -21.94 -2.55
C VAL A 207 -3.56 -20.90 -3.31
N LEU A 208 -2.25 -20.89 -3.09
CA LEU A 208 -1.31 -20.05 -3.84
C LEU A 208 -0.87 -20.78 -5.11
N TYR A 209 -1.27 -20.25 -6.26
CA TYR A 209 -0.79 -20.63 -7.58
C TYR A 209 0.39 -19.75 -7.97
N ALA A 210 1.41 -20.34 -8.58
CA ALA A 210 2.60 -19.60 -9.00
C ALA A 210 3.24 -20.18 -10.27
N LEU A 211 3.71 -19.28 -11.14
CA LEU A 211 4.63 -19.62 -12.22
C LEU A 211 6.06 -19.32 -11.75
N VAL A 212 6.89 -20.35 -11.71
CA VAL A 212 8.29 -20.27 -11.25
C VAL A 212 9.19 -20.95 -12.27
N GLY A 213 10.34 -20.34 -12.58
CA GLY A 213 11.29 -20.92 -13.52
C GLY A 213 12.66 -20.24 -13.52
N ARG A 214 13.39 -20.35 -14.64
CA ARG A 214 14.74 -19.78 -14.80
C ARG A 214 14.83 -18.31 -14.41
N THR A 215 15.96 -17.96 -13.82
CA THR A 215 16.39 -16.59 -13.56
C THR A 215 16.36 -15.77 -14.85
N GLU A 216 15.91 -14.52 -14.74
CA GLU A 216 15.87 -13.58 -15.86
C GLU A 216 16.95 -12.51 -15.70
N LYS A 217 17.25 -11.81 -16.80
CA LYS A 217 18.13 -10.64 -16.79
C LYS A 217 17.48 -9.55 -15.92
N GLN A 218 18.28 -8.96 -15.03
CA GLN A 218 17.85 -7.85 -14.20
C GLN A 218 18.17 -6.53 -14.89
N ASP A 219 17.23 -5.59 -14.82
CA ASP A 219 17.47 -4.23 -15.27
C ASP A 219 18.27 -3.46 -14.21
N ALA A 220 19.24 -2.69 -14.68
CA ALA A 220 20.04 -1.83 -13.80
C ALA A 220 19.21 -0.65 -13.28
N ASP A 221 19.63 -0.07 -12.16
CA ASP A 221 19.03 1.17 -11.67
C ASP A 221 19.27 2.30 -12.67
N ALA A 222 18.20 3.00 -13.03
CA ALA A 222 18.21 4.06 -14.02
C ALA A 222 17.92 5.41 -13.34
N LYS A 223 18.95 6.24 -13.19
CA LYS A 223 18.86 7.57 -12.58
C LYS A 223 19.18 8.65 -13.61
N TRP A 224 18.14 9.25 -14.19
CA TRP A 224 18.32 10.10 -15.37
C TRP A 224 18.51 11.58 -15.06
N ARG A 225 18.12 12.02 -13.85
CA ARG A 225 18.30 13.40 -13.35
C ARG A 225 17.87 14.46 -14.37
N ARG A 226 16.77 14.20 -15.07
CA ARG A 226 16.21 15.11 -16.07
C ARG A 226 15.80 16.41 -15.41
N ARG A 227 15.93 17.51 -16.14
CA ARG A 227 15.47 18.85 -15.71
C ARG A 227 14.19 19.31 -16.41
N GLY A 228 13.85 18.69 -17.53
CA GLY A 228 12.63 18.98 -18.28
C GLY A 228 11.37 18.42 -17.61
N HIS A 229 10.23 19.03 -17.92
CA HIS A 229 8.90 18.50 -17.58
C HIS A 229 8.47 17.40 -18.56
N GLY A 230 7.49 16.59 -18.16
CA GLY A 230 6.90 15.55 -19.02
C GLY A 230 7.71 14.25 -19.09
N TRP A 231 7.07 13.21 -19.64
CA TRP A 231 7.64 11.85 -19.74
C TRP A 231 8.55 11.71 -20.96
N PRO A 232 9.74 11.08 -20.83
CA PRO A 232 10.69 10.91 -21.93
C PRO A 232 10.34 9.72 -22.82
N TRP A 233 9.17 9.72 -23.46
CA TRP A 233 8.66 8.58 -24.23
C TRP A 233 9.67 8.02 -25.27
N GLY A 234 10.51 8.87 -25.88
CA GLY A 234 11.48 8.43 -26.89
C GLY A 234 12.76 7.76 -26.35
N GLY A 235 13.03 7.85 -25.04
CA GLY A 235 14.28 7.32 -24.44
C GLY A 235 14.14 5.96 -23.75
N ILE A 236 12.92 5.42 -23.65
CA ILE A 236 12.61 4.25 -22.80
C ILE A 236 12.59 2.94 -23.60
N SER A 237 12.35 2.98 -24.92
CA SER A 237 12.14 1.79 -25.76
C SER A 237 13.31 1.47 -26.72
N GLN A 238 14.54 1.87 -26.36
CA GLN A 238 15.75 1.62 -27.16
C GLN A 238 16.50 0.39 -26.64
#